data_AF-A0A4Q1UCL8-F1
#
_entry.id   AF-A0A4Q1UCL8-F1
#
_cell.length_a   1.000
_cell.length_b   1.000
_cell.length_c   1.000
_cell.angle_alpha   90.00
_cell.angle_beta   90.00
_cell.angle_gamma   90.00
#
_symmetry.space_group_name_H-M   'P 1'
#
loop_
_entity.id
_entity.type
_entity.pdbx_description
1 polymer ?
#
loop_
_entity_poly.entity_id
_entity_poly.type
_entity_poly.pdbx_seq_one_letter_code
_entity_poly.pdbx_strand_id
1 'polypeptide(L)' 'MIILLNIFILMVTAALLITVTTQLRQPINWVVDGILYVALLIINAAFGGWLTFFTLIYALYMPAVIIGVWLYREQHLPQ' A
#
# COMPACT_ATOMS: atom_id res chain seq x y z
N MET A 1 -12.84 14.14 13.69
CA MET A 1 -12.22 14.63 12.42
C MET A 1 -10.97 13.85 12.05
N ILE A 2 -10.05 13.58 12.99
CA ILE A 2 -8.79 12.84 12.74
C ILE A 2 -9.00 11.41 12.24
N ILE A 3 -10.00 10.66 12.75
CA ILE A 3 -10.24 9.25 12.36
C ILE A 3 -10.68 9.12 10.90
N LEU A 4 -11.63 9.95 10.45
CA LEU A 4 -12.11 9.95 9.06
C LEU A 4 -10.99 10.28 8.07
N LEU A 5 -10.14 11.24 8.42
CA LEU A 5 -8.96 11.60 7.63
C LEU A 5 -7.97 10.44 7.54
N ASN A 6 -7.70 9.75 8.65
CA ASN A 6 -6.81 8.58 8.70
C ASN A 6 -7.33 7.42 7.83
N ILE A 7 -8.63 7.13 7.88
CA ILE A 7 -9.27 6.11 7.04
C ILE A 7 -9.16 6.51 5.56
N PHE A 8 -9.41 7.78 5.24
CA PHE A 8 -9.30 8.28 3.87
C PHE A 8 -7.86 8.14 3.34
N ILE A 9 -6.85 8.47 4.15
CA ILE A 9 -5.43 8.30 3.78
C ILE A 9 -5.12 6.82 3.50
N LEU A 10 -5.58 5.89 4.35
CA LEU A 10 -5.41 4.44 4.12
C LEU A 10 -6.02 4.02 2.78
N MET A 11 -7.25 4.44 2.48
CA MET A 11 -7.93 4.06 1.25
C MET A 11 -7.26 4.65 0.00
N VAL A 12 -6.90 5.94 0.02
CA VAL A 12 -6.26 6.61 -1.12
C VAL A 12 -4.89 6.00 -1.42
N THR A 13 -4.11 5.74 -0.38
CA THR A 13 -2.77 5.17 -0.56
C THR A 13 -2.82 3.72 -1.01
N ALA A 14 -3.77 2.91 -0.53
CA ALA A 14 -4.01 1.59 -1.09
C ALA A 14 -4.47 1.64 -2.55
N ALA A 15 -5.39 2.55 -2.90
CA ALA A 15 -5.83 2.71 -4.28
C ALA A 15 -4.67 3.12 -5.21
N LEU A 16 -3.78 4.01 -4.77
CA LEU A 16 -2.55 4.37 -5.49
C LEU A 16 -1.63 3.16 -5.67
N LEU A 17 -1.38 2.39 -4.61
CA LEU A 17 -0.56 1.19 -4.68
C LEU A 17 -1.16 0.15 -5.65
N ILE A 18 -2.46 -0.11 -5.55
CA ILE A 18 -3.19 -1.01 -6.46
C ILE A 18 -3.10 -0.49 -7.90
N THR A 19 -3.27 0.80 -8.13
CA THR A 19 -3.22 1.36 -9.48
C THR A 19 -1.81 1.25 -10.08
N VAL A 20 -0.76 1.54 -9.31
CA VAL A 20 0.63 1.42 -9.77
C VAL A 20 1.00 -0.05 -10.01
N THR A 21 0.67 -0.94 -9.08
CA THR A 21 0.91 -2.40 -9.20
C THR A 21 0.16 -3.02 -10.38
N THR A 22 -1.07 -2.59 -10.65
CA THR A 22 -1.90 -3.12 -11.75
C THR A 22 -1.53 -2.55 -13.11
N GLN A 23 -1.09 -1.29 -13.21
CA GLN A 23 -0.65 -0.67 -14.47
C GLN A 23 0.70 -1.21 -14.95
N LEU A 24 1.53 -1.76 -14.06
CA LEU A 24 2.70 -2.52 -14.43
C LEU A 24 2.24 -3.84 -15.08
N ARG A 25 2.13 -3.84 -16.42
CA ARG A 25 1.82 -5.00 -17.29
C ARG A 25 2.80 -6.17 -17.19
N GLN A 26 3.81 -6.07 -16.33
CA GLN A 26 4.82 -7.09 -16.06
C GLN A 26 4.49 -7.83 -14.77
N PRO A 27 5.10 -9.00 -14.48
CA PRO A 27 4.98 -9.65 -13.17
C PRO A 27 5.18 -8.62 -12.06
N ILE A 28 4.44 -8.77 -10.97
CA ILE A 28 4.50 -7.86 -9.82
C ILE A 28 5.96 -7.55 -9.50
N ASN A 29 6.30 -6.28 -9.68
CA ASN A 29 7.66 -5.83 -9.50
C ASN A 29 7.83 -5.52 -8.02
N TRP A 30 8.13 -6.58 -7.26
CA TRP A 30 8.36 -6.53 -5.81
C TRP A 30 9.33 -5.43 -5.39
N VAL A 31 10.28 -5.04 -6.26
CA VAL A 31 11.22 -3.94 -6.00
C VAL A 31 10.50 -2.59 -6.04
N VAL A 32 9.70 -2.34 -7.09
CA VAL A 32 8.95 -1.08 -7.23
C VAL A 32 7.90 -0.96 -6.12
N ASP A 33 7.18 -2.04 -5.82
CA ASP A 33 6.16 -2.05 -4.77
C ASP A 33 6.76 -1.90 -3.38
N GLY A 34 7.93 -2.49 -3.15
CA GLY A 34 8.71 -2.30 -1.93
C GLY A 34 9.18 -0.85 -1.76
N ILE A 35 9.69 -0.22 -2.83
CA ILE A 35 10.08 1.20 -2.81
C ILE A 35 8.85 2.09 -2.55
N LEU A 36 7.72 1.81 -3.20
CA LEU A 36 6.48 2.57 -3.01
C LEU A 36 5.99 2.45 -1.56
N TYR A 37 6.00 1.24 -1.01
CA TYR A 37 5.65 0.97 0.37
C TYR A 37 6.54 1.75 1.34
N VAL A 38 7.87 1.68 1.18
CA VAL A 38 8.83 2.39 2.04
C VAL A 38 8.66 3.90 1.92
N ALA A 39 8.48 4.43 0.71
CA ALA A 39 8.26 5.86 0.50
C ALA A 39 6.98 6.35 1.19
N LEU A 40 5.87 5.62 1.02
CA LEU A 40 4.60 5.94 1.66
C LEU A 40 4.65 5.79 3.19
N LEU A 41 5.37 4.80 3.70
CA LEU A 41 5.60 4.62 5.14
C LEU A 41 6.39 5.79 5.74
N ILE A 42 7.46 6.24 5.08
CA ILE A 42 8.28 7.38 5.52
C ILE A 42 7.43 8.66 5.51
N ILE A 43 6.67 8.89 4.45
CA ILE A 43 5.75 10.04 4.36
C ILE A 43 4.75 9.99 5.51
N ASN A 44 4.10 8.85 5.74
CA ASN A 44 3.16 8.68 6.83
C ASN A 44 3.80 8.94 8.20
N ALA A 45 4.99 8.40 8.45
CA ALA A 45 5.73 8.60 9.69
C ALA A 45 6.20 10.05 9.89
N ALA A 46 6.45 10.80 8.82
CA ALA A 46 6.80 12.22 8.90
C ALA A 46 5.62 13.11 9.33
N PHE A 47 4.39 12.76 8.94
CA PHE A 47 3.17 13.51 9.32
C PHE A 47 2.54 13.03 10.63
N GLY A 48 2.63 11.72 10.93
CA GLY A 48 1.93 11.08 12.05
C GLY A 48 2.83 10.50 13.13
N GLY A 49 4.16 10.49 12.96
CA GLY A 49 5.12 9.88 13.87
C GLY A 49 5.28 8.36 13.69
N TRP A 50 6.49 7.86 13.92
CA TRP A 50 6.88 6.45 13.67
C TRP A 50 6.18 5.42 14.56
N LEU A 51 5.84 5.76 15.81
CA LEU A 51 5.30 4.84 16.81
C LEU A 51 3.82 5.05 17.11
N THR A 52 3.08 5.70 16.21
CA THR A 52 1.63 5.83 16.41
C THR A 52 0.91 4.57 15.95
N PHE A 53 -0.20 4.28 16.62
CA PHE A 53 -1.08 3.16 16.28
C PHE A 53 -1.51 3.18 14.80
N PHE A 54 -1.65 4.38 14.23
CA PHE A 54 -1.93 4.56 12.81
C PHE A 54 -0.79 4.07 11.92
N THR A 55 0.45 4.46 12.21
CA THR A 55 1.64 4.02 11.46
C THR A 55 1.83 2.50 11.54
N LEU A 56 1.53 1.89 12.69
CA LEU A 56 1.56 0.43 12.86
C LEU A 56 0.50 -0.29 12.00
N ILE A 57 -0.74 0.19 12.01
CA ILE A 57 -1.80 -0.35 11.15
C ILE A 57 -1.43 -0.15 9.68
N TYR A 58 -0.91 1.02 9.32
CA TYR A 58 -0.49 1.35 7.96
C TYR A 58 0.62 0.41 7.46
N ALA A 59 1.60 0.12 8.33
CA ALA A 59 2.70 -0.79 8.03
C ALA A 59 2.24 -2.24 7.78
N LEU A 60 1.17 -2.69 8.43
CA LEU A 60 0.59 -4.03 8.24
C LEU A 60 -0.38 -4.09 7.06
N TYR A 61 -1.17 -3.04 6.87
CA TYR A 61 -2.19 -2.95 5.83
C TYR A 61 -1.58 -2.96 4.43
N MET A 62 -0.49 -2.21 4.22
CA MET A 62 0.12 -2.09 2.89
C MET A 62 0.67 -3.41 2.32
N PRO A 63 1.45 -4.21 3.07
CA PRO A 63 1.85 -5.55 2.62
C PRO A 63 0.65 -6.46 2.33
N ALA A 64 -0.41 -6.39 3.15
CA ALA A 64 -1.62 -7.17 2.92
C ALA A 64 -2.30 -6.81 1.60
N VAL A 65 -2.32 -5.51 1.24
CA VAL A 65 -2.82 -5.05 -0.07
C VAL A 65 -1.96 -5.57 -1.22
N ILE A 66 -0.63 -5.50 -1.11
CA ILE A 66 0.29 -6.00 -2.15
C ILE A 66 0.08 -7.50 -2.38
N ILE A 67 0.04 -8.30 -1.29
CA ILE A 67 -0.18 -9.75 -1.36
C ILE A 67 -1.58 -10.06 -1.92
N GLY A 68 -2.60 -9.30 -1.52
CA GLY A 68 -3.96 -9.45 -2.05
C GLY A 68 -4.02 -9.21 -3.56
N VAL A 69 -3.36 -8.16 -4.05
CA VAL A 69 -3.23 -7.88 -5.50
C VAL A 69 -2.46 -9.00 -6.20
N TRP A 70 -1.40 -9.51 -5.58
CA TRP A 70 -0.61 -10.63 -6.12
C TRP A 70 -1.43 -11.90 -6.31
N LEU A 71 -2.10 -12.36 -5.24
CA LEU A 71 -2.99 -13.51 -5.28
C LEU A 71 -4.12 -13.32 -6.30
N TYR A 72 -4.71 -12.12 -6.35
CA TYR A 72 -5.76 -11.81 -7.31
C TYR A 72 -5.28 -11.94 -8.75
N ARG A 73 -4.10 -11.38 -9.07
CA ARG A 73 -3.50 -11.49 -10.41
C ARG A 73 -3.18 -12.94 -10.78
N GLU A 74 -2.59 -13.71 -9.87
CA GLU A 74 -2.24 -15.11 -10.13
C GLU A 74 -3.49 -15.99 -10.39
N GLN A 75 -4.62 -15.64 -9.77
CA GLN A 75 -5.87 -16.38 -9.94
C GLN A 75 -6.72 -15.92 -11.15
N HIS A 76 -6.66 -14.65 -11.55
CA HIS A 76 -7.62 -14.04 -12.49
C HIS A 76 -7.00 -13.45 -13.77
N LEU A 77 -5.68 -13.30 -13.87
CA LEU A 77 -5.02 -12.82 -15.10
C LEU A 77 -4.14 -13.94 -15.69
N PRO A 78 -4.37 -14.36 -16.95
CA PRO A 78 -3.45 -15.27 -17.63
C PRO A 78 -2.08 -14.59 -17.75
N GLN A 79 -1.03 -15.32 -17.37
CA GLN A 79 0.37 -14.86 -17.43
C GLN A 79 0.81 -14.57 -18.87
#